data_AF-A0A3Q1MV59-F1
#
_entry.id   AF-A0A3Q1MV59-F1
#
_cell.length_a   1.000
_cell.length_b   1.000
_cell.length_c   1.000
_cell.angle_alpha   90.00
_cell.angle_beta   90.00
_cell.angle_gamma   90.00
#
_symmetry.space_group_name_H-M   'P 1'
#
loop_
_entity.id
_entity.type
_entity.pdbx_description
1 polymer ?
#
loop_
_entity_poly.entity_id
_entity_poly.type
_entity_poly.pdbx_seq_one_letter_code
_entity_poly.pdbx_strand_id
1 'polypeptide(L)'
;MGLLIFVRNLLLALCLFLVLGFLYYSAWKLHLLQWEDSKYDRLGFLLKLDSKLPAELATKYENFSEGTCKPGYASALMTAIFPRFSKPAPMFLDDSFRKWARIREFVPPFGIKGQDNLIKAILSVTKEYRLTPALDSLSCRRCIIVGNGGVLANKSLGSRIDDYDIVVRLNSAPVKGFEKDVGSKTTLRITYPEGAMQRPEQYEHDSLFVLAGFKWQDFKWLKYIVYKERVPFPKQGQGQAESSR
;
A
#
# COMPACT_ATOMS: atom_id res chain seq x y z
N MET A 1 -22.95 -53.86 54.93
CA MET A 1 -23.15 -52.46 54.52
C MET A 1 -21.84 -51.67 54.36
N GLY A 2 -20.83 -51.79 55.24
CA GLY A 2 -19.60 -51.00 55.17
C GLY A 2 -18.74 -51.19 53.90
N LEU A 3 -18.59 -52.43 53.41
CA LEU A 3 -17.76 -52.73 52.23
C LEU A 3 -18.33 -52.11 50.94
N LEU A 4 -19.65 -52.13 50.77
CA LEU A 4 -20.32 -51.55 49.59
C LEU A 4 -20.17 -50.03 49.55
N ILE A 5 -20.24 -49.37 50.72
CA ILE A 5 -20.04 -47.92 50.86
C ILE A 5 -18.58 -47.56 50.56
N PHE A 6 -17.63 -48.36 51.04
CA PHE A 6 -16.20 -48.16 50.77
C PHE A 6 -15.88 -48.28 49.27
N VAL A 7 -16.36 -49.34 48.61
CA VAL A 7 -16.16 -49.56 47.17
C VAL A 7 -16.79 -48.43 46.36
N ARG A 8 -18.00 -47.98 46.71
CA ARG A 8 -18.66 -46.84 46.04
C ARG A 8 -17.84 -45.56 46.17
N ASN A 9 -17.34 -45.25 47.37
CA ASN A 9 -16.53 -44.05 47.60
C ASN A 9 -15.18 -44.11 46.87
N LEU A 10 -14.56 -45.30 46.79
CA LEU A 10 -13.33 -45.52 46.04
C LEU A 10 -13.53 -45.33 44.53
N LEU A 11 -14.62 -45.87 43.97
CA LEU A 11 -15.00 -45.67 42.57
C LEU A 11 -15.29 -44.19 42.25
N LEU A 12 -15.99 -43.47 43.14
CA LEU A 12 -16.23 -42.04 42.97
C LEU A 12 -14.94 -41.22 42.99
N ALA A 13 -14.01 -41.55 43.89
CA ALA A 13 -12.70 -40.90 43.92
C ALA A 13 -11.90 -41.16 42.64
N LEU A 14 -11.85 -42.42 42.18
CA LEU A 14 -11.19 -42.79 40.93
C LEU A 14 -11.79 -42.07 39.71
N CYS A 15 -13.12 -41.99 39.62
CA CYS A 15 -13.80 -41.23 38.57
C CYS A 15 -13.43 -39.74 38.60
N LEU A 16 -13.37 -39.13 39.78
CA LEU A 16 -12.95 -37.72 39.91
C LEU A 16 -11.51 -37.51 39.44
N PHE A 17 -10.58 -38.39 39.82
CA PHE A 17 -9.19 -38.31 39.36
C PHE A 17 -9.05 -38.48 37.86
N LEU A 18 -9.81 -39.40 37.24
CA LEU A 18 -9.79 -39.60 35.79
C LEU A 18 -10.37 -38.40 35.04
N VAL A 19 -11.46 -37.80 35.54
CA VAL A 19 -12.05 -36.60 34.94
C VAL A 19 -11.10 -35.41 35.06
N LEU A 20 -10.50 -35.19 36.23
CA LEU A 20 -9.51 -34.13 36.43
C LEU A 20 -8.26 -34.34 35.56
N GLY A 21 -7.78 -35.57 35.43
CA GLY A 21 -6.68 -35.92 34.54
C GLY A 21 -6.99 -35.67 33.06
N PHE A 22 -8.20 -36.02 32.62
CA PHE A 22 -8.66 -35.73 31.26
C PHE A 22 -8.80 -34.24 31.00
N LEU A 23 -9.35 -33.47 31.94
CA LEU A 23 -9.47 -32.01 31.82
C LEU A 23 -8.08 -31.34 31.80
N TYR A 24 -7.15 -31.79 32.66
CA TYR A 24 -5.77 -31.30 32.67
C TYR A 24 -5.05 -31.62 31.35
N TYR A 25 -5.14 -32.85 30.86
CA TYR A 25 -4.54 -33.27 29.59
C TYR A 25 -5.14 -32.51 28.41
N SER A 26 -6.47 -32.33 28.39
CA SER A 26 -7.15 -31.61 27.32
C SER A 26 -6.81 -30.13 27.32
N ALA A 27 -6.73 -29.50 28.49
CA ALA A 27 -6.30 -28.10 28.63
C ALA A 27 -4.84 -27.92 28.20
N TRP A 28 -3.94 -28.81 28.62
CA TRP A 28 -2.54 -28.80 28.22
C TRP A 28 -2.34 -29.01 26.71
N LYS A 29 -3.07 -29.95 26.12
CA LYS A 29 -3.02 -30.23 24.68
C LYS A 29 -3.61 -29.07 23.85
N LEU A 30 -4.66 -28.41 24.34
CA LEU A 30 -5.16 -27.16 23.73
C LEU A 30 -4.11 -26.05 23.80
N HIS A 31 -3.42 -25.91 24.94
CA HIS A 31 -2.37 -24.91 25.12
C HIS A 31 -1.17 -25.16 24.18
N LEU A 32 -0.82 -26.41 23.92
CA LEU A 32 0.22 -26.81 22.96
C LEU A 32 -0.18 -26.58 21.50
N LEU A 33 -1.45 -26.78 21.14
CA LEU A 33 -1.97 -26.45 19.79
C LEU A 33 -2.07 -24.94 19.53
N GLN A 34 -2.14 -24.14 20.59
CA GLN A 34 -2.24 -22.69 20.50
C GLN A 34 -0.85 -21.99 20.52
N TRP A 35 0.22 -22.73 20.81
CA TRP A 35 1.61 -22.25 20.80
C TRP A 35 2.35 -22.67 19.53
N GLU A 36 1.80 -22.33 18.38
CA GLU A 36 2.63 -22.06 17.21
C GLU A 36 2.35 -20.60 16.86
N ASP A 37 3.22 -19.72 17.37
CA ASP A 37 3.15 -18.27 17.17
C ASP A 37 3.32 -18.05 15.65
N SER A 38 2.21 -18.02 14.88
CA SER A 38 2.29 -18.00 13.43
C SER A 38 2.99 -16.70 13.04
N LYS A 39 4.20 -16.81 12.49
CA LYS A 39 5.00 -15.63 12.12
C LYS A 39 4.26 -14.74 11.11
N TYR A 40 3.28 -15.31 10.40
CA TYR A 40 2.47 -14.69 9.37
C TYR A 40 0.97 -14.86 9.64
N ASP A 41 0.15 -13.91 9.19
CA ASP A 41 -1.31 -14.03 9.18
C ASP A 41 -1.80 -14.98 8.06
N ARG A 42 -3.12 -15.20 7.98
CA ARG A 42 -3.74 -16.07 6.95
C ARG A 42 -3.56 -15.56 5.52
N LEU A 43 -3.13 -14.32 5.33
CA LEU A 43 -2.85 -13.69 4.04
C LEU A 43 -1.34 -13.65 3.74
N GLY A 44 -0.48 -14.13 4.65
CA GLY A 44 0.97 -14.19 4.50
C GLY A 44 1.73 -12.95 4.99
N PHE A 45 1.11 -12.05 5.75
CA PHE A 45 1.77 -10.86 6.31
C PHE A 45 2.41 -11.14 7.67
N LEU A 46 3.63 -10.65 7.89
CA LEU A 46 4.36 -10.82 9.15
C LEU A 46 3.58 -10.21 10.33
N LEU A 47 3.25 -11.03 11.34
CA LEU A 47 2.55 -10.59 12.55
C LEU A 47 3.48 -9.81 13.51
N LYS A 48 4.79 -10.08 13.47
CA LYS A 48 5.83 -9.39 14.26
C LYS A 48 7.00 -9.01 13.36
N LEU A 49 7.16 -7.72 13.09
CA LEU A 49 8.19 -7.16 12.21
C LEU A 49 9.60 -7.11 12.81
N ASP A 50 9.72 -7.32 14.12
CA ASP A 50 11.01 -7.44 14.80
C ASP A 50 11.60 -8.86 14.73
N SER A 51 10.90 -9.78 14.08
CA SER A 51 11.45 -11.10 13.81
C SER A 51 12.60 -10.98 12.81
N LYS A 52 13.78 -11.52 13.16
CA LYS A 52 14.92 -11.61 12.23
C LYS A 52 14.39 -12.14 10.89
N LEU A 53 14.68 -11.37 9.84
CA LEU A 53 14.32 -11.75 8.48
C LEU A 53 14.95 -13.13 8.23
N PRO A 54 14.19 -14.11 7.69
CA PRO A 54 14.75 -15.42 7.37
C PRO A 54 16.08 -15.25 6.63
N ALA A 55 17.10 -16.04 6.96
CA ALA A 55 18.46 -15.85 6.44
C ALA A 55 18.48 -15.72 4.90
N GLU A 56 17.64 -16.49 4.21
CA GLU A 56 17.47 -16.41 2.76
C GLU A 56 16.95 -15.05 2.27
N LEU A 57 15.99 -14.46 2.97
CA LEU A 57 15.47 -13.11 2.68
C LEU A 57 16.45 -12.03 3.15
N ALA A 58 17.14 -12.22 4.27
CA ALA A 58 18.21 -11.33 4.72
C ALA A 58 19.32 -11.28 3.67
N THR A 59 19.85 -12.41 3.22
CA THR A 59 20.86 -12.48 2.15
C THR A 59 20.34 -11.96 0.81
N LYS A 60 19.06 -12.20 0.48
CA LYS A 60 18.44 -11.67 -0.73
C LYS A 60 18.32 -10.14 -0.68
N TYR A 61 17.96 -9.55 0.46
CA TYR A 61 17.67 -8.11 0.58
C TYR A 61 18.81 -7.25 1.13
N GLU A 62 19.73 -7.78 1.94
CA GLU A 62 20.97 -7.11 2.39
C GLU A 62 21.90 -6.80 1.21
N ASN A 63 22.00 -7.71 0.24
CA ASN A 63 22.83 -7.52 -0.96
C ASN A 63 22.33 -6.40 -1.90
N PHE A 64 21.07 -5.94 -1.77
CA PHE A 64 20.55 -4.85 -2.61
C PHE A 64 20.92 -3.45 -2.12
N SER A 65 21.39 -3.34 -0.87
CA SER A 65 21.76 -2.07 -0.26
C SER A 65 23.22 -1.68 -0.44
N GLU A 66 24.10 -2.67 -0.62
CA GLU A 66 25.54 -2.44 -0.79
C GLU A 66 25.97 -2.45 -2.27
N GLY A 67 25.06 -2.86 -3.18
CA GLY A 67 25.38 -3.05 -4.59
C GLY A 67 25.49 -1.76 -5.40
N THR A 68 26.57 -1.63 -6.16
CA THR A 68 26.73 -0.72 -7.30
C THR A 68 25.47 -0.75 -8.17
N CYS A 69 24.96 0.40 -8.61
CA CYS A 69 23.76 0.44 -9.45
C CYS A 69 23.94 -0.41 -10.71
N LYS A 70 23.00 -1.33 -10.98
CA LYS A 70 23.04 -2.24 -12.14
C LYS A 70 22.00 -1.83 -13.18
N PRO A 71 22.40 -1.21 -14.30
CA PRO A 71 21.48 -0.80 -15.36
C PRO A 71 20.65 -1.98 -15.85
N GLY A 72 19.34 -1.76 -16.03
CA GLY A 72 18.42 -2.78 -16.56
C GLY A 72 18.06 -3.92 -15.60
N TYR A 73 18.65 -3.99 -14.40
CA TYR A 73 18.40 -5.08 -13.43
C TYR A 73 16.92 -5.28 -13.11
N ALA A 74 16.21 -4.20 -12.76
CA ALA A 74 14.78 -4.27 -12.45
C ALA A 74 13.95 -4.78 -13.65
N SER A 75 14.28 -4.35 -14.87
CA SER A 75 13.58 -4.82 -16.08
C SER A 75 13.82 -6.31 -16.33
N ALA A 76 15.07 -6.76 -16.18
CA ALA A 76 15.43 -8.17 -16.33
C ALA A 76 14.73 -9.04 -15.29
N LEU A 77 14.72 -8.61 -14.02
CA LEU A 77 14.03 -9.30 -12.94
C LEU A 77 12.51 -9.39 -13.19
N MET A 78 11.89 -8.29 -13.62
CA MET A 78 10.46 -8.29 -13.96
C MET A 78 10.13 -9.25 -15.11
N THR A 79 10.98 -9.31 -16.14
CA THR A 79 10.82 -10.29 -17.23
C THR A 79 10.97 -11.74 -16.74
N ALA A 80 11.87 -12.00 -15.79
CA ALA A 80 12.06 -13.32 -15.23
C ALA A 80 10.88 -13.76 -14.34
N ILE A 81 10.36 -12.88 -13.49
CA ILE A 81 9.23 -13.18 -12.58
C ILE A 81 7.91 -13.23 -13.36
N PHE A 82 7.72 -12.33 -14.32
CA PHE A 82 6.48 -12.19 -15.09
C PHE A 82 6.77 -12.30 -16.59
N PRO A 83 7.00 -13.51 -17.13
CA PRO A 83 7.39 -13.71 -18.53
C PRO A 83 6.33 -13.27 -19.54
N ARG A 84 5.07 -13.12 -19.11
CA ARG A 84 3.96 -12.59 -19.91
C ARG A 84 3.79 -11.07 -19.80
N PHE A 85 4.63 -10.39 -19.01
CA PHE A 85 4.57 -8.94 -18.87
C PHE A 85 5.00 -8.28 -20.18
N SER A 86 4.06 -7.58 -20.82
CA SER A 86 4.31 -6.85 -22.06
C SER A 86 4.87 -5.47 -21.73
N LYS A 87 6.07 -5.16 -22.25
CA LYS A 87 6.79 -3.90 -22.03
C LYS A 87 6.20 -2.60 -22.64
N PRO A 88 5.19 -2.55 -23.55
CA PRO A 88 4.91 -1.33 -24.29
C PRO A 88 3.79 -0.45 -23.71
N ALA A 89 3.17 -0.79 -22.57
CA ALA A 89 2.17 0.11 -21.98
C ALA A 89 2.88 1.33 -21.35
N PRO A 90 2.63 2.56 -21.82
CA PRO A 90 3.19 3.74 -21.18
C PRO A 90 2.66 3.82 -19.75
N MET A 91 3.55 4.12 -18.81
CA MET A 91 3.21 4.19 -17.39
C MET A 91 2.29 5.38 -17.08
N PHE A 92 2.48 6.49 -17.80
CA PHE A 92 1.66 7.70 -17.69
C PHE A 92 0.86 7.89 -18.96
N LEU A 93 -0.31 8.49 -18.80
CA LEU A 93 -1.12 8.93 -19.91
C LEU A 93 -0.57 10.24 -20.46
N ASP A 94 -0.44 10.34 -21.78
CA ASP A 94 -0.03 11.57 -22.47
C ASP A 94 -1.09 11.97 -23.52
N ASP A 95 -0.89 13.10 -24.20
CA ASP A 95 -1.80 13.60 -25.23
C ASP A 95 -2.03 12.63 -26.41
N SER A 96 -1.17 11.60 -26.55
CA SER A 96 -1.32 10.55 -27.54
C SER A 96 -2.26 9.42 -27.10
N PHE A 97 -2.90 9.52 -25.93
CA PHE A 97 -3.74 8.47 -25.34
C PHE A 97 -4.83 7.92 -26.29
N ARG A 98 -5.33 8.75 -27.21
CA ARG A 98 -6.36 8.37 -28.20
C ARG A 98 -5.87 7.31 -29.20
N LYS A 99 -4.55 7.14 -29.37
CA LYS A 99 -3.96 6.09 -30.20
C LYS A 99 -4.15 4.69 -29.60
N TRP A 100 -4.38 4.61 -28.30
CA TRP A 100 -4.57 3.34 -27.58
C TRP A 100 -6.04 2.92 -27.68
N ALA A 101 -6.45 2.38 -28.83
CA ALA A 101 -7.85 2.11 -29.18
C ALA A 101 -8.64 1.45 -28.03
N ARG A 102 -8.02 0.46 -27.36
CA ARG A 102 -8.63 -0.33 -26.28
C ARG A 102 -8.82 0.42 -24.95
N ILE A 103 -8.07 1.48 -24.65
CA ILE A 103 -8.20 2.17 -23.35
C ILE A 103 -9.57 2.85 -23.19
N ARG A 104 -10.24 3.14 -24.30
CA ARG A 104 -11.58 3.74 -24.33
C ARG A 104 -12.71 2.71 -24.22
N GLU A 105 -12.39 1.42 -24.32
CA GLU A 105 -13.36 0.32 -24.23
C GLU A 105 -13.66 -0.07 -22.78
N PHE A 106 -12.71 0.18 -21.87
CA PHE A 106 -12.78 -0.19 -20.47
C PHE A 106 -13.04 1.02 -19.56
N VAL A 107 -13.78 0.80 -18.48
CA VAL A 107 -13.93 1.78 -17.41
C VAL A 107 -12.69 1.80 -16.49
N PRO A 108 -12.48 2.86 -15.70
CA PRO A 108 -11.45 2.87 -14.67
C PRO A 108 -11.56 1.64 -13.73
N PRO A 109 -10.43 1.10 -13.21
CA PRO A 109 -9.04 1.54 -13.41
C PRO A 109 -8.38 1.04 -14.71
N PHE A 110 -9.06 0.21 -15.50
CA PHE A 110 -8.47 -0.45 -16.67
C PHE A 110 -8.59 0.35 -17.97
N GLY A 111 -9.33 1.47 -17.94
CA GLY A 111 -9.47 2.38 -19.06
C GLY A 111 -10.15 3.69 -18.66
N ILE A 112 -10.60 4.44 -19.65
CA ILE A 112 -11.16 5.79 -19.50
C ILE A 112 -12.48 5.97 -20.25
N LYS A 113 -13.22 4.88 -20.50
CA LYS A 113 -14.47 4.90 -21.27
C LYS A 113 -15.39 6.05 -20.85
N GLY A 114 -15.70 6.93 -21.81
CA GLY A 114 -16.59 8.08 -21.61
C GLY A 114 -15.94 9.30 -20.96
N GLN A 115 -14.62 9.31 -20.72
CA GLN A 115 -13.89 10.39 -20.06
C GLN A 115 -12.92 11.13 -21.00
N ASP A 116 -12.93 10.84 -22.30
CA ASP A 116 -11.98 11.34 -23.29
C ASP A 116 -11.77 12.86 -23.29
N ASN A 117 -12.85 13.63 -23.22
CA ASN A 117 -12.78 15.09 -23.24
C ASN A 117 -12.23 15.65 -21.94
N LEU A 118 -12.61 15.06 -20.80
CA LEU A 118 -12.11 15.43 -19.48
C LEU A 118 -10.62 15.15 -19.36
N ILE A 119 -10.18 13.95 -19.77
CA ILE A 119 -8.78 13.56 -19.80
C ILE A 119 -7.97 14.50 -20.71
N LYS A 120 -8.45 14.80 -21.91
CA LYS A 120 -7.78 15.75 -22.82
C LYS A 120 -7.65 17.15 -22.19
N ALA A 121 -8.68 17.61 -21.49
CA ALA A 121 -8.64 18.91 -20.81
C ALA A 121 -7.62 18.94 -19.66
N ILE A 122 -7.50 17.86 -18.89
CA ILE A 122 -6.48 17.73 -17.83
C ILE A 122 -5.08 17.72 -18.45
N LEU A 123 -4.84 16.85 -19.43
CA LEU A 123 -3.53 16.70 -20.08
C LEU A 123 -3.05 17.98 -20.76
N SER A 124 -3.97 18.80 -21.28
CA SER A 124 -3.64 20.10 -21.89
C SER A 124 -2.99 21.10 -20.92
N VAL A 125 -3.22 20.96 -19.62
CA VAL A 125 -2.63 21.82 -18.57
C VAL A 125 -1.54 21.12 -17.77
N THR A 126 -1.49 19.77 -17.76
CA THR A 126 -0.44 18.98 -17.09
C THR A 126 0.65 18.52 -18.07
N LYS A 127 1.30 19.47 -18.76
CA LYS A 127 2.30 19.16 -19.80
C LYS A 127 3.63 18.62 -19.26
N GLU A 128 3.90 18.86 -17.98
CA GLU A 128 5.10 18.39 -17.29
C GLU A 128 4.77 17.12 -16.50
N TYR A 129 5.05 15.96 -17.11
CA TYR A 129 4.79 14.63 -16.53
C TYR A 129 6.03 13.72 -16.55
N ARG A 130 7.20 14.30 -16.85
CA ARG A 130 8.49 13.57 -16.89
C ARG A 130 9.25 13.76 -15.59
N LEU A 131 10.20 12.87 -15.34
CA LEU A 131 11.19 13.08 -14.29
C LEU A 131 12.06 14.30 -14.64
N THR A 132 12.76 14.84 -13.64
CA THR A 132 13.64 15.97 -13.87
C THR A 132 14.75 15.60 -14.88
N PRO A 133 15.24 16.55 -15.71
CA PRO A 133 16.32 16.28 -16.65
C PRO A 133 17.56 15.67 -16.00
N ALA A 134 17.86 16.07 -14.75
CA ALA A 134 18.93 15.50 -13.95
C ALA A 134 18.75 13.98 -13.74
N LEU A 135 17.56 13.56 -13.31
CA LEU A 135 17.25 12.13 -13.15
C LEU A 135 17.24 11.40 -14.50
N ASP A 136 16.74 12.04 -15.55
CA ASP A 136 16.72 11.45 -16.89
C ASP A 136 18.13 11.25 -17.47
N SER A 137 19.10 12.08 -17.09
CA SER A 137 20.50 11.97 -17.52
C SER A 137 21.29 10.84 -16.86
N LEU A 138 20.78 10.27 -15.75
CA LEU A 138 21.47 9.20 -15.04
C LEU A 138 21.52 7.92 -15.88
N SER A 139 22.73 7.38 -16.05
CA SER A 139 22.96 6.09 -16.75
C SER A 139 22.40 4.89 -15.98
N CYS A 140 22.21 5.04 -14.67
CA CYS A 140 21.60 4.06 -13.80
C CYS A 140 20.81 4.76 -12.71
N ARG A 141 19.56 4.33 -12.49
CA ARG A 141 18.65 4.93 -11.51
C ARG A 141 18.29 3.89 -10.46
N ARG A 142 18.52 4.23 -9.20
CA ARG A 142 18.08 3.47 -8.03
C ARG A 142 16.73 4.02 -7.58
N CYS A 143 15.73 3.15 -7.57
CA CYS A 143 14.39 3.49 -7.10
C CYS A 143 14.07 2.77 -5.80
N ILE A 144 13.40 3.46 -4.88
CA ILE A 144 12.80 2.86 -3.69
C ILE A 144 11.33 3.23 -3.61
N ILE A 145 10.49 2.26 -3.22
CA ILE A 145 9.06 2.47 -2.97
C ILE A 145 8.85 2.38 -1.46
N VAL A 146 8.41 3.47 -0.86
CA VAL A 146 8.15 3.56 0.59
C VAL A 146 6.66 3.45 0.81
N GLY A 147 6.23 2.30 1.35
CA GLY A 147 4.84 2.08 1.77
C GLY A 147 4.50 2.80 3.09
N ASN A 148 3.23 2.67 3.51
CA ASN A 148 2.69 3.40 4.66
C ASN A 148 2.65 2.54 5.94
N GLY A 149 3.32 1.39 5.93
CA GLY A 149 3.28 0.44 7.04
C GLY A 149 4.04 0.96 8.25
N GLY A 150 3.48 0.75 9.45
CA GLY A 150 4.10 1.15 10.72
C GLY A 150 5.43 0.45 11.04
N VAL A 151 5.82 -0.57 10.25
CA VAL A 151 7.15 -1.21 10.34
C VAL A 151 8.31 -0.23 10.34
N LEU A 152 8.17 0.88 9.61
CA LEU A 152 9.25 1.85 9.45
C LEU A 152 9.51 2.66 10.72
N ALA A 153 8.58 2.71 11.67
CA ALA A 153 8.72 3.47 12.90
C ALA A 153 9.93 3.00 13.73
N ASN A 154 10.72 3.95 14.21
CA ASN A 154 11.94 3.76 15.00
C ASN A 154 13.04 2.93 14.30
N LYS A 155 13.00 2.78 12.97
CA LYS A 155 14.03 2.03 12.23
C LYS A 155 15.21 2.90 11.78
N SER A 156 15.11 4.22 11.89
CA SER A 156 16.16 5.17 11.50
C SER A 156 16.67 4.98 10.07
N LEU A 157 15.78 4.59 9.15
CA LEU A 157 16.13 4.29 7.75
C LEU A 157 16.17 5.52 6.85
N GLY A 158 15.85 6.71 7.38
CA GLY A 158 15.59 7.89 6.55
C GLY A 158 16.74 8.31 5.67
N SER A 159 17.97 8.34 6.19
CA SER A 159 19.16 8.67 5.38
C SER A 159 19.39 7.66 4.26
N ARG A 160 19.18 6.38 4.52
CA ARG A 160 19.32 5.30 3.53
C ARG A 160 18.23 5.34 2.46
N ILE A 161 17.01 5.76 2.81
CA ILE A 161 15.93 5.99 1.85
C ILE A 161 16.29 7.19 0.95
N ASP A 162 16.75 8.29 1.56
CA ASP A 162 17.12 9.51 0.84
C ASP A 162 18.34 9.34 -0.07
N ASP A 163 19.15 8.29 0.13
CA ASP A 163 20.29 7.94 -0.73
C ASP A 163 19.87 7.39 -2.12
N TYR A 164 18.59 7.06 -2.32
CA TYR A 164 18.08 6.65 -3.64
C TYR A 164 17.86 7.87 -4.57
N ASP A 165 18.04 7.65 -5.87
CA ASP A 165 17.80 8.67 -6.89
C ASP A 165 16.32 9.02 -6.97
N ILE A 166 15.45 8.01 -6.90
CA ILE A 166 14.00 8.12 -7.02
C ILE A 166 13.33 7.52 -5.79
N VAL A 167 12.62 8.35 -5.03
CA VAL A 167 11.82 7.93 -3.88
C VAL A 167 10.34 8.04 -4.23
N VAL A 168 9.65 6.90 -4.31
CA VAL A 168 8.22 6.81 -4.59
C VAL A 168 7.46 6.61 -3.28
N ARG A 169 6.49 7.47 -3.00
CA ARG A 169 5.58 7.35 -1.86
C ARG A 169 4.14 7.18 -2.31
N LEU A 170 3.31 6.69 -1.40
CA LEU A 170 1.93 6.33 -1.68
C LEU A 170 0.98 7.06 -0.75
N ASN A 171 -0.14 7.53 -1.29
CA ASN A 171 -1.26 8.04 -0.51
C ASN A 171 -0.83 9.13 0.49
N SER A 172 -1.42 9.10 1.68
CA SER A 172 -1.24 10.05 2.76
C SER A 172 -0.09 9.70 3.72
N ALA A 173 0.91 8.90 3.28
CA ALA A 173 2.08 8.58 4.11
C ALA A 173 2.78 9.87 4.55
N PRO A 174 2.84 10.17 5.86
CA PRO A 174 3.46 11.38 6.34
C PRO A 174 4.98 11.29 6.24
N VAL A 175 5.60 12.39 5.85
CA VAL A 175 7.06 12.58 5.89
C VAL A 175 7.43 13.51 7.03
N LYS A 176 6.74 14.66 7.11
CA LYS A 176 6.99 15.68 8.14
C LYS A 176 6.85 15.10 9.55
N GLY A 177 7.91 15.21 10.34
CA GLY A 177 8.00 14.68 11.71
C GLY A 177 8.41 13.20 11.82
N PHE A 178 8.62 12.52 10.69
CA PHE A 178 9.04 11.11 10.62
C PHE A 178 10.33 10.93 9.81
N GLU A 179 11.01 12.01 9.43
CA GLU A 179 12.13 12.04 8.48
C GLU A 179 13.27 11.11 8.90
N LYS A 180 13.51 10.98 10.21
CA LYS A 180 14.52 10.05 10.76
C LYS A 180 14.29 8.61 10.27
N ASP A 181 13.04 8.19 10.21
CA ASP A 181 12.65 6.82 9.89
C ASP A 181 12.33 6.64 8.40
N VAL A 182 11.65 7.61 7.79
CA VAL A 182 11.11 7.46 6.43
C VAL A 182 11.81 8.30 5.37
N GLY A 183 12.77 9.14 5.77
CA GLY A 183 13.48 10.06 4.87
C GLY A 183 12.68 11.32 4.60
N SER A 184 13.33 12.31 3.99
CA SER A 184 12.79 13.63 3.65
C SER A 184 12.52 13.80 2.15
N LYS A 185 13.15 12.96 1.30
CA LYS A 185 13.04 13.02 -0.15
C LYS A 185 11.75 12.34 -0.63
N THR A 186 11.07 12.97 -1.57
CA THR A 186 9.95 12.39 -2.33
C THR A 186 10.05 12.87 -3.77
N THR A 187 10.22 11.93 -4.72
CA THR A 187 10.30 12.24 -6.15
C THR A 187 8.94 12.08 -6.82
N LEU A 188 8.21 11.02 -6.46
CA LEU A 188 6.85 10.77 -6.95
C LEU A 188 5.95 10.41 -5.78
N ARG A 189 4.73 10.94 -5.78
CA ARG A 189 3.69 10.52 -4.84
C ARG A 189 2.48 10.05 -5.61
N ILE A 190 2.20 8.75 -5.54
CA ILE A 190 1.07 8.12 -6.22
C ILE A 190 -0.11 8.08 -5.24
N THR A 191 -1.25 8.63 -5.64
CA THR A 191 -2.44 8.65 -4.79
C THR A 191 -3.73 8.74 -5.62
N TYR A 192 -4.86 8.68 -4.94
CA TYR A 192 -6.22 8.82 -5.44
C TYR A 192 -7.00 9.65 -4.41
N PRO A 193 -8.19 10.21 -4.73
CA PRO A 193 -8.82 11.23 -3.90
C PRO A 193 -8.98 10.82 -2.42
N GLU A 194 -9.41 9.59 -2.15
CA GLU A 194 -9.62 9.09 -0.78
C GLU A 194 -8.32 8.76 -0.04
N GLY A 195 -7.21 8.57 -0.76
CA GLY A 195 -5.87 8.35 -0.19
C GLY A 195 -5.03 9.62 -0.11
N ALA A 196 -5.52 10.76 -0.61
CA ALA A 196 -4.76 12.00 -0.71
C ALA A 196 -4.68 12.74 0.63
N MET A 197 -3.59 13.48 0.84
CA MET A 197 -3.50 14.42 1.96
C MET A 197 -4.46 15.58 1.71
N GLN A 198 -5.12 16.03 2.77
CA GLN A 198 -6.18 17.03 2.67
C GLN A 198 -5.64 18.46 2.59
N ARG A 199 -4.38 18.66 2.99
CA ARG A 199 -3.74 19.98 3.07
C ARG A 199 -2.55 20.05 2.12
N PRO A 200 -2.50 21.03 1.19
CA PRO A 200 -1.39 21.20 0.26
C PRO A 200 -0.03 21.31 0.95
N GLU A 201 0.04 21.88 2.15
CA GLU A 201 1.28 22.09 2.90
C GLU A 201 1.90 20.80 3.44
N GLN A 202 1.19 19.68 3.34
CA GLN A 202 1.70 18.36 3.71
C GLN A 202 2.42 17.66 2.55
N TYR A 203 2.24 18.16 1.32
CA TYR A 203 2.93 17.66 0.14
C TYR A 203 4.33 18.25 0.01
N GLU A 204 5.22 17.46 -0.58
CA GLU A 204 6.58 17.87 -0.89
C GLU A 204 6.60 18.78 -2.13
N HIS A 205 7.21 19.95 -2.01
CA HIS A 205 7.16 21.02 -3.03
C HIS A 205 7.66 20.60 -4.42
N ASP A 206 8.69 19.76 -4.48
CA ASP A 206 9.35 19.37 -5.74
C ASP A 206 8.95 17.96 -6.21
N SER A 207 7.90 17.37 -5.64
CA SER A 207 7.45 16.02 -5.97
C SER A 207 6.47 16.00 -7.14
N LEU A 208 6.57 14.99 -8.00
CA LEU A 208 5.56 14.72 -9.01
C LEU A 208 4.33 14.07 -8.37
N PHE A 209 3.20 14.78 -8.39
CA PHE A 209 1.92 14.24 -7.97
C PHE A 209 1.35 13.33 -9.07
N VAL A 210 1.11 12.05 -8.75
CA VAL A 210 0.60 11.05 -9.69
C VAL A 210 -0.78 10.57 -9.25
N LEU A 211 -1.79 10.80 -10.09
CA LEU A 211 -3.13 10.25 -9.88
C LEU A 211 -3.22 8.79 -10.36
N ALA A 212 -3.60 7.89 -9.47
CA ALA A 212 -4.15 6.58 -9.81
C ALA A 212 -5.68 6.68 -9.93
N GLY A 213 -6.22 6.64 -11.15
CA GLY A 213 -7.66 6.78 -11.40
C GLY A 213 -8.41 5.46 -11.29
N PHE A 214 -9.26 5.32 -10.28
CA PHE A 214 -10.08 4.12 -10.03
C PHE A 214 -11.54 4.29 -10.45
N LYS A 215 -12.04 5.54 -10.54
CA LYS A 215 -13.40 5.89 -10.94
C LYS A 215 -13.45 7.23 -11.65
N TRP A 216 -14.53 7.51 -12.39
CA TRP A 216 -14.65 8.73 -13.19
C TRP A 216 -14.58 10.01 -12.33
N GLN A 217 -15.05 9.94 -11.09
CA GLN A 217 -14.98 11.04 -10.13
C GLN A 217 -13.54 11.46 -9.82
N ASP A 218 -12.57 10.54 -9.92
CA ASP A 218 -11.17 10.83 -9.63
C ASP A 218 -10.59 11.79 -10.67
N PHE A 219 -10.97 11.63 -11.94
CA PHE A 219 -10.57 12.56 -13.01
C PHE A 219 -11.23 13.92 -12.83
N LYS A 220 -12.49 13.95 -12.41
CA LYS A 220 -13.20 15.21 -12.12
C LYS A 220 -12.55 15.94 -10.94
N TRP A 221 -12.14 15.20 -9.91
CA TRP A 221 -11.38 15.74 -8.78
C TRP A 221 -10.03 16.30 -9.21
N LEU A 222 -9.27 15.57 -10.04
CA LEU A 222 -8.00 16.07 -10.57
C LEU A 222 -8.20 17.32 -11.42
N LYS A 223 -9.26 17.40 -12.25
CA LYS A 223 -9.61 18.62 -12.97
C LYS A 223 -9.77 19.79 -11.99
N TYR A 224 -10.52 19.63 -10.90
CA TYR A 224 -10.69 20.70 -9.93
C TYR A 224 -9.37 21.15 -9.29
N ILE A 225 -8.44 20.24 -9.03
CA ILE A 225 -7.11 20.59 -8.53
C ILE A 225 -6.32 21.39 -9.57
N VAL A 226 -6.17 20.86 -10.78
CA VAL A 226 -5.29 21.47 -11.80
C VAL A 226 -5.84 22.80 -12.33
N TYR A 227 -7.17 22.96 -12.38
CA TYR A 227 -7.83 24.22 -12.74
C TYR A 227 -8.08 25.15 -11.53
N LYS A 228 -7.77 24.72 -10.30
CA LYS A 228 -8.05 25.45 -9.05
C LYS A 228 -9.53 25.85 -8.90
N GLU A 229 -10.43 24.99 -9.38
CA GLU A 229 -11.89 25.17 -9.28
C GLU A 229 -12.41 24.74 -7.90
N ARG A 230 -13.46 25.39 -7.40
CA ARG A 230 -14.15 24.94 -6.19
C ARG A 230 -15.06 23.75 -6.51
N VAL A 231 -15.08 22.76 -5.63
CA VAL A 231 -16.03 21.66 -5.72
C VAL A 231 -17.45 22.21 -5.45
N PRO A 232 -18.39 22.08 -6.39
CA PRO A 232 -19.77 22.46 -6.12
C PRO A 232 -20.38 21.46 -5.14
N PHE A 233 -20.64 21.91 -3.91
CA PHE A 233 -21.41 21.15 -2.95
C PHE A 233 -22.90 21.24 -3.31
N PRO A 234 -23.65 20.12 -3.32
CA PRO A 234 -25.11 20.20 -3.38
C PRO A 234 -25.59 21.04 -2.20
N LYS A 235 -26.39 22.08 -2.46
CA LYS A 235 -27.10 22.78 -1.37
C LYS A 235 -27.97 21.73 -0.67
N GLN A 236 -27.69 21.43 0.60
CA GLN A 236 -28.63 20.66 1.40
C GLN A 236 -29.94 21.45 1.51
N GLY A 237 -31.03 20.79 1.09
CA GLY A 237 -32.43 21.19 1.12
C GLY A 237 -32.78 22.62 1.55
N GLN A 238 -33.14 23.47 0.58
CA GLN A 238 -34.30 24.35 0.80
C GLN A 238 -35.53 23.50 0.46
N GLY A 239 -36.13 22.93 1.50
CA GLY A 239 -37.46 22.34 1.41
C GLY A 239 -38.45 23.38 0.92
N GLN A 240 -39.36 22.94 0.07
CA GLN A 240 -40.56 23.67 -0.33
C GLN A 240 -41.25 24.21 0.93
N ALA A 241 -41.30 25.53 1.04
CA ALA A 241 -42.21 26.25 1.90
C ALA A 241 -42.80 27.42 1.10
N GLU A 242 -43.41 27.13 -0.04
CA GLU A 242 -44.50 27.96 -0.55
C GLU A 242 -45.79 27.46 0.09
N SER A 243 -46.00 27.93 1.32
CA SER A 243 -47.31 27.96 1.97
C SER A 243 -47.89 29.35 1.72
N SER A 244 -48.99 29.37 0.97
CA SER A 244 -50.12 30.29 1.10
C SER A 244 -49.82 31.75 1.49
N ARG A 245 -49.88 32.64 0.50
CA ARG A 245 -50.65 33.89 0.56
C ARG A 245 -50.98 34.38 -0.85
#